data_AF-A0A357IBG4-F1
#
_entry.id   AF-A0A357IBG4-F1
#
_cell.length_a   1.000
_cell.length_b   1.000
_cell.length_c   1.000
_cell.angle_alpha   90.00
_cell.angle_beta   90.00
_cell.angle_gamma   90.00
#
_symmetry.space_group_name_H-M   'P 1'
#
loop_
_entity.id
_entity.type
_entity.pdbx_description
1 polymer ?
#
loop_
_entity_poly.entity_id
_entity_poly.type
_entity_poly.pdbx_seq_one_letter_code
_entity_poly.pdbx_strand_id
1 'polypeptide(L)'
;MRKLIPRLHHLIDRIEAIIGPEQALALQEDVLAWRWLPDAGTAGRGAGFSPIAAPHRLALSDLLGIDRPKDLLTRNTRQFIHGLPCNNALLWGARGTGKSSLVKALLTAYADQGLRLIEVEAHALIDLPRVVAPLRDRPERFILYVDDLSFDGDDPAYRTLKAALDGSLAVAPENVVIYATSNRRHLLPEAQADNEHARLVEGEIHPGEAVEEKISLSERFGLWLSFHPFSQALYLEVVAHWLAQEGVNEMDEDCRRAALQWALLRGNRSGRVAAQFARDWAGRQALAQHTR
;
A
#
# COMPACT_ATOMS: atom_id res chain seq x y z
N MET A 1 -53.38 19.09 -2.82
CA MET A 1 -52.70 18.12 -1.93
C MET A 1 -52.45 16.74 -2.55
N ARG A 2 -53.37 16.15 -3.33
CA ARG A 2 -53.26 14.76 -3.86
C ARG A 2 -52.07 14.45 -4.82
N LYS A 3 -51.44 15.46 -5.43
CA LYS A 3 -50.29 15.30 -6.36
C LYS A 3 -48.91 15.56 -5.74
N LEU A 4 -48.85 16.08 -4.50
CA LEU A 4 -47.58 16.39 -3.83
C LEU A 4 -46.97 15.15 -3.16
N ILE A 5 -47.81 14.29 -2.57
CA ILE A 5 -47.39 13.10 -1.82
C ILE A 5 -46.62 12.09 -2.69
N PRO A 6 -47.01 11.76 -3.94
CA PRO A 6 -46.26 10.81 -4.77
C PRO A 6 -44.91 11.37 -5.24
N ARG A 7 -44.82 12.69 -5.45
CA ARG A 7 -43.56 13.37 -5.83
C ARG A 7 -42.59 13.48 -4.66
N LEU A 8 -43.09 13.58 -3.43
CA LEU A 8 -42.27 13.59 -2.22
C LEU A 8 -41.66 12.20 -1.96
N HIS A 9 -42.45 11.12 -2.10
CA HIS A 9 -41.92 9.75 -2.00
C HIS A 9 -40.86 9.49 -3.06
N HIS A 10 -41.10 9.84 -4.32
CA HIS A 10 -40.10 9.66 -5.38
C HIS A 10 -38.82 10.50 -5.18
N LEU A 11 -38.91 11.63 -4.47
CA LEU A 11 -37.74 12.43 -4.10
C LEU A 11 -37.00 11.80 -2.92
N ILE A 12 -37.73 11.28 -1.93
CA ILE A 12 -37.19 10.52 -0.79
C ILE A 12 -36.50 9.25 -1.30
N ASP A 13 -37.13 8.46 -2.16
CA ASP A 13 -36.54 7.24 -2.76
C ASP A 13 -35.26 7.56 -3.55
N ARG A 14 -35.20 8.70 -4.25
CA ARG A 14 -33.99 9.14 -4.96
C ARG A 14 -32.92 9.67 -4.02
N ILE A 15 -33.30 10.29 -2.91
CA ILE A 15 -32.36 10.77 -1.89
C ILE A 15 -31.83 9.59 -1.07
N GLU A 16 -32.66 8.61 -0.71
CA GLU A 16 -32.25 7.36 -0.08
C GLU A 16 -31.34 6.53 -1.00
N ALA A 17 -31.61 6.49 -2.31
CA ALA A 17 -30.72 5.87 -3.29
C ALA A 17 -29.39 6.63 -3.50
N ILE A 18 -29.27 7.88 -3.05
CA ILE A 18 -28.05 8.69 -3.13
C ILE A 18 -27.32 8.76 -1.78
N ILE A 19 -28.05 8.61 -0.65
CA ILE A 19 -27.57 8.93 0.70
C ILE A 19 -27.70 7.73 1.67
N GLY A 20 -28.15 6.55 1.23
CA GLY A 20 -28.26 5.38 2.11
C GLY A 20 -26.91 5.05 2.79
N PRO A 21 -26.75 5.27 4.11
CA PRO A 21 -25.49 4.98 4.80
C PRO A 21 -25.15 3.48 4.79
N GLU A 22 -26.17 2.62 4.62
CA GLU A 22 -26.00 1.17 4.46
C GLU A 22 -25.35 0.76 3.13
N GLN A 23 -25.61 1.48 2.03
CA GLN A 23 -25.00 1.15 0.73
C GLN A 23 -23.53 1.58 0.64
N ALA A 24 -23.13 2.66 1.33
CA ALA A 24 -21.75 3.14 1.34
C ALA A 24 -20.77 2.15 2.00
N LEU A 25 -21.27 1.29 2.89
CA LEU A 25 -20.49 0.28 3.62
C LEU A 25 -20.55 -1.11 2.98
N ALA A 26 -21.42 -1.32 1.98
CA ALA A 26 -21.57 -2.60 1.30
C ALA A 26 -20.43 -2.83 0.29
N LEU A 27 -19.74 -3.96 0.44
CA LEU A 27 -18.71 -4.41 -0.50
C LEU A 27 -19.36 -5.24 -1.62
N GLN A 28 -19.09 -4.86 -2.87
CA GLN A 28 -19.60 -5.58 -4.04
C GLN A 28 -18.88 -6.92 -4.23
N GLU A 29 -19.60 -8.01 -4.52
CA GLU A 29 -19.00 -9.37 -4.57
C GLU A 29 -17.93 -9.54 -5.66
N ASP A 30 -18.10 -8.89 -6.82
CA ASP A 30 -17.19 -9.01 -7.97
C ASP A 30 -15.98 -8.06 -7.93
N VAL A 31 -15.81 -7.30 -6.85
CA VAL A 31 -14.72 -6.33 -6.73
C VAL A 31 -13.54 -6.97 -5.98
N LEU A 32 -12.34 -6.78 -6.52
CA LEU A 32 -11.10 -7.32 -5.93
C LEU A 32 -10.43 -6.36 -4.95
N ALA A 33 -10.65 -5.05 -5.14
CA ALA A 33 -10.02 -4.04 -4.33
C ALA A 33 -10.89 -2.80 -4.14
N TRP A 34 -10.76 -2.16 -2.98
CA TRP A 34 -11.44 -0.93 -2.62
C TRP A 34 -10.46 0.10 -2.09
N ARG A 35 -10.88 1.36 -2.10
CA ARG A 35 -10.30 2.44 -1.31
C ARG A 35 -11.31 2.89 -0.27
N TRP A 36 -10.87 3.03 0.98
CA TRP A 36 -11.68 3.68 2.00
C TRP A 36 -11.68 5.19 1.78
N LEU A 37 -12.88 5.79 1.72
CA LEU A 37 -13.07 7.22 1.70
C LEU A 37 -13.66 7.66 3.05
N PRO A 38 -12.94 8.46 3.85
CA PRO A 38 -13.47 8.98 5.11
C PRO A 38 -14.61 9.98 4.85
N ASP A 39 -15.35 10.31 5.90
CA ASP A 39 -16.44 11.27 5.79
C ASP A 39 -15.91 12.67 5.45
N ALA A 40 -16.37 13.24 4.34
CA ALA A 40 -15.92 14.55 3.87
C ALA A 40 -16.64 15.73 4.55
N GLY A 41 -17.52 15.49 5.53
CA GLY A 41 -18.11 16.47 6.46
C GLY A 41 -18.98 17.58 5.87
N THR A 42 -18.96 17.81 4.55
CA THR A 42 -19.57 18.98 3.90
C THR A 42 -20.30 18.67 2.58
N ALA A 43 -20.13 17.47 2.00
CA ALA A 43 -20.68 17.12 0.68
C ALA A 43 -21.78 16.04 0.71
N GLY A 44 -22.27 15.63 1.88
CA GLY A 44 -23.37 14.66 2.01
C GLY A 44 -23.05 13.23 1.54
N ARG A 45 -21.79 12.94 1.20
CA ARG A 45 -21.30 11.56 1.00
C ARG A 45 -20.70 11.10 2.33
N GLY A 46 -21.38 10.18 2.99
CA GLY A 46 -20.84 9.50 4.17
C GLY A 46 -19.59 8.69 3.82
N ALA A 47 -18.80 8.32 4.84
CA ALA A 47 -17.65 7.45 4.65
C ALA A 47 -18.05 6.11 4.01
N GLY A 48 -17.19 5.53 3.17
CA GLY A 48 -17.51 4.29 2.48
C GLY A 48 -16.41 3.70 1.62
N PHE A 49 -16.69 2.53 1.05
CA PHE A 49 -15.79 1.81 0.16
C PHE A 49 -15.99 2.22 -1.29
N SER A 50 -14.94 2.74 -1.92
CA SER A 50 -14.92 3.03 -3.34
C SER A 50 -14.22 1.89 -4.10
N PRO A 51 -14.89 1.20 -5.04
CA PRO A 51 -14.28 0.09 -5.77
C PRO A 51 -13.16 0.58 -6.71
N ILE A 52 -12.08 -0.19 -6.77
CA ILE A 52 -10.97 0.02 -7.71
C ILE A 52 -11.25 -0.87 -8.94
N ALA A 53 -11.87 -0.28 -9.96
CA ALA A 53 -12.40 -1.01 -11.12
C ALA A 53 -11.32 -1.75 -11.95
N ALA A 54 -10.10 -1.21 -12.02
CA ALA A 54 -9.00 -1.82 -12.75
C ALA A 54 -7.73 -1.81 -11.89
N PRO A 55 -7.58 -2.77 -10.95
CA PRO A 55 -6.35 -2.91 -10.19
C PRO A 55 -5.18 -3.17 -11.13
N HIS A 56 -4.04 -2.56 -10.82
CA HIS A 56 -2.82 -2.79 -11.58
C HIS A 56 -2.44 -4.28 -11.53
N ARG A 57 -2.43 -4.94 -12.67
CA ARG A 57 -2.03 -6.35 -12.79
C ARG A 57 -0.53 -6.41 -12.95
N LEU A 58 0.15 -6.84 -11.89
CA LEU A 58 1.59 -7.02 -11.83
C LEU A 58 1.87 -8.43 -11.32
N ALA A 59 2.70 -9.20 -12.01
CA ALA A 59 3.07 -10.51 -11.53
C ALA A 59 4.17 -10.39 -10.47
N LEU A 60 4.21 -11.34 -9.53
CA LEU A 60 5.30 -11.42 -8.56
C LEU A 60 6.67 -11.64 -9.24
N SER A 61 6.68 -12.26 -10.43
CA SER A 61 7.87 -12.45 -11.26
C SER A 61 8.42 -11.15 -11.85
N ASP A 62 7.61 -10.10 -11.96
CA ASP A 62 8.05 -8.80 -12.49
C ASP A 62 8.84 -7.97 -11.45
N LEU A 63 8.89 -8.44 -10.21
CA LEU A 63 9.55 -7.77 -9.10
C LEU A 63 10.93 -8.39 -8.84
N LEU A 64 11.93 -7.79 -9.47
CA LEU A 64 13.33 -8.22 -9.41
C LEU A 64 14.11 -7.57 -8.26
N GLY A 65 15.13 -8.28 -7.77
CA GLY A 65 16.04 -7.80 -6.72
C GLY A 65 15.44 -7.72 -5.31
N ILE A 66 14.26 -8.32 -5.12
CA ILE A 66 13.54 -8.33 -3.85
C ILE A 66 13.12 -9.74 -3.42
N ASP A 67 13.87 -10.77 -3.81
CA ASP A 67 13.45 -12.17 -3.64
C ASP A 67 13.18 -12.54 -2.18
N ARG A 68 14.08 -12.20 -1.26
CA ARG A 68 13.88 -12.46 0.17
C ARG A 68 12.60 -11.82 0.74
N PRO A 69 12.36 -10.50 0.65
CA PRO A 69 11.12 -9.92 1.16
C PRO A 69 9.88 -10.39 0.40
N LYS A 70 10.00 -10.67 -0.92
CA LYS A 70 8.93 -11.26 -1.73
C LYS A 70 8.53 -12.63 -1.20
N ASP A 71 9.47 -13.53 -0.94
CA ASP A 71 9.22 -14.88 -0.43
C ASP A 71 8.60 -14.85 0.97
N LEU A 72 9.13 -14.00 1.86
CA LEU A 72 8.63 -13.86 3.22
C LEU A 72 7.19 -13.35 3.25
N LEU A 73 6.89 -12.30 2.48
CA LEU A 73 5.54 -11.74 2.42
C LEU A 73 4.58 -12.72 1.76
N THR A 74 4.99 -13.36 0.67
CA THR A 74 4.19 -14.37 -0.04
C THR A 74 3.84 -15.54 0.88
N ARG A 75 4.80 -16.06 1.64
CA ARG A 75 4.55 -17.10 2.66
C ARG A 75 3.53 -16.64 3.70
N ASN A 76 3.69 -15.44 4.24
CA ASN A 76 2.78 -14.87 5.24
C ASN A 76 1.37 -14.67 4.68
N THR A 77 1.24 -14.24 3.43
CA THR A 77 -0.07 -14.07 2.77
C THR A 77 -0.74 -15.42 2.52
N ARG A 78 0.01 -16.46 2.14
CA ARG A 78 -0.54 -17.82 2.00
C ARG A 78 -1.03 -18.37 3.34
N GLN A 79 -0.28 -18.15 4.43
CA GLN A 79 -0.74 -18.50 5.78
C GLN A 79 -2.08 -17.83 6.09
N PHE A 80 -2.16 -16.51 5.87
CA PHE A 80 -3.38 -15.73 6.08
C PHE A 80 -4.58 -16.25 5.26
N ILE A 81 -4.39 -16.50 3.96
CA ILE A 81 -5.44 -17.01 3.09
C ILE A 81 -6.02 -18.33 3.62
N HIS A 82 -5.15 -19.23 4.10
CA HIS A 82 -5.54 -20.51 4.66
C HIS A 82 -6.04 -20.44 6.11
N GLY A 83 -6.18 -19.26 6.72
CA GLY A 83 -6.59 -19.10 8.12
C GLY A 83 -5.56 -19.62 9.12
N LEU A 84 -4.28 -19.68 8.73
CA LEU A 84 -3.16 -20.04 9.60
C LEU A 84 -2.57 -18.79 10.26
N PRO A 85 -1.85 -18.93 11.38
CA PRO A 85 -1.17 -17.80 12.02
C PRO A 85 -0.27 -17.04 11.05
N CYS A 86 -0.43 -15.73 11.01
CA CYS A 86 0.30 -14.81 10.14
C CYS A 86 0.56 -13.48 10.86
N ASN A 87 1.48 -12.68 10.35
CA ASN A 87 1.83 -11.38 10.93
C ASN A 87 1.31 -10.22 10.08
N ASN A 88 1.03 -9.10 10.75
CA ASN A 88 1.01 -7.78 10.12
C ASN A 88 2.40 -7.45 9.59
N ALA A 89 2.48 -6.78 8.44
CA ALA A 89 3.74 -6.53 7.76
C ALA A 89 4.02 -5.04 7.53
N LEU A 90 5.26 -4.62 7.79
CA LEU A 90 5.77 -3.30 7.44
C LEU A 90 6.91 -3.44 6.42
N LEU A 91 6.66 -2.94 5.21
CA LEU A 91 7.65 -2.85 4.14
C LEU A 91 8.26 -1.45 4.15
N TRP A 92 9.55 -1.34 4.44
CA TRP A 92 10.20 -0.03 4.58
C TRP A 92 11.43 0.09 3.70
N GLY A 93 11.82 1.33 3.38
CA GLY A 93 13.05 1.63 2.67
C GLY A 93 12.84 2.58 1.49
N ALA A 94 13.75 2.55 0.52
CA ALA A 94 13.83 3.58 -0.50
C ALA A 94 12.57 3.65 -1.41
N ARG A 95 12.31 4.84 -1.98
CA ARG A 95 11.19 5.05 -2.91
C ARG A 95 11.45 4.32 -4.23
N GLY A 96 10.40 3.72 -4.80
CA GLY A 96 10.46 3.09 -6.12
C GLY A 96 11.11 1.70 -6.17
N THR A 97 11.40 1.08 -5.03
CA THR A 97 12.00 -0.26 -4.91
C THR A 97 11.01 -1.42 -4.99
N GLY A 98 9.71 -1.13 -5.17
CA GLY A 98 8.68 -2.16 -5.37
C GLY A 98 7.84 -2.52 -4.13
N LYS A 99 7.92 -1.76 -3.03
CA LYS A 99 7.10 -2.01 -1.81
C LYS A 99 5.60 -2.09 -2.08
N SER A 100 5.02 -1.02 -2.63
CA SER A 100 3.59 -0.95 -2.96
C SER A 100 3.22 -1.92 -4.09
N SER A 101 4.15 -2.10 -5.04
CA SER A 101 4.00 -3.04 -6.15
C SER A 101 3.92 -4.49 -5.67
N LEU A 102 4.69 -4.86 -4.65
CA LEU A 102 4.66 -6.20 -4.06
C LEU A 102 3.29 -6.51 -3.45
N VAL A 103 2.71 -5.59 -2.68
CA VAL A 103 1.36 -5.81 -2.11
C VAL A 103 0.30 -5.92 -3.21
N LYS A 104 0.39 -5.11 -4.26
CA LYS A 104 -0.53 -5.17 -5.41
C LYS A 104 -0.37 -6.47 -6.22
N ALA A 105 0.86 -6.98 -6.34
CA ALA A 105 1.14 -8.25 -6.99
C ALA A 105 0.58 -9.45 -6.21
N LEU A 106 0.50 -9.38 -4.88
CA LEU A 106 -0.18 -10.41 -4.08
C LEU A 106 -1.67 -10.52 -4.42
N LEU A 107 -2.37 -9.38 -4.59
CA LEU A 107 -3.76 -9.39 -5.05
C LEU A 107 -3.88 -10.08 -6.40
N THR A 108 -2.99 -9.76 -7.35
CA THR A 108 -2.97 -10.41 -8.67
C THR A 108 -2.74 -11.91 -8.57
N ALA A 109 -1.84 -12.35 -7.67
CA ALA A 109 -1.48 -13.76 -7.52
C ALA A 109 -2.53 -14.60 -6.79
N TYR A 110 -3.33 -13.99 -5.91
CA TYR A 110 -4.18 -14.71 -4.95
C TYR A 110 -5.66 -14.28 -4.94
N ALA A 111 -6.10 -13.40 -5.85
CA ALA A 111 -7.50 -13.00 -5.97
C ALA A 111 -8.47 -14.18 -6.09
N ASP A 112 -8.09 -15.19 -6.89
CA ASP A 112 -8.87 -16.41 -7.13
C ASP A 112 -8.94 -17.34 -5.90
N GLN A 113 -8.12 -17.07 -4.88
CA GLN A 113 -8.11 -17.78 -3.59
C GLN A 113 -8.85 -16.99 -2.49
N GLY A 114 -9.65 -15.98 -2.88
CA GLY A 114 -10.44 -15.18 -1.96
C GLY A 114 -9.68 -14.00 -1.35
N LEU A 115 -8.47 -13.68 -1.81
CA LEU A 115 -7.74 -12.49 -1.34
C LEU A 115 -8.40 -11.22 -1.91
N ARG A 116 -8.53 -10.21 -1.06
CA ARG A 116 -9.06 -8.89 -1.38
C ARG A 116 -8.16 -7.80 -0.79
N LEU A 117 -8.18 -6.61 -1.37
CA LEU A 117 -7.34 -5.49 -0.95
C LEU A 117 -8.19 -4.26 -0.58
N ILE A 118 -7.90 -3.61 0.53
CA ILE A 118 -8.53 -2.35 0.92
C ILE A 118 -7.41 -1.32 1.12
N GLU A 119 -7.29 -0.36 0.20
CA GLU A 119 -6.39 0.77 0.36
C GLU A 119 -6.99 1.75 1.39
N VAL A 120 -6.21 2.05 2.42
CA VAL A 120 -6.55 3.04 3.47
C VAL A 120 -5.43 4.06 3.54
N GLU A 121 -5.77 5.34 3.44
CA GLU A 121 -4.79 6.41 3.63
C GLU A 121 -4.42 6.54 5.11
N ALA A 122 -3.17 6.95 5.40
CA ALA A 122 -2.66 6.97 6.78
C ALA A 122 -3.56 7.78 7.75
N HIS A 123 -4.03 8.95 7.33
CA HIS A 123 -4.92 9.79 8.14
C HIS A 123 -6.30 9.16 8.38
N ALA A 124 -6.74 8.27 7.49
CA ALA A 124 -8.04 7.61 7.56
C ALA A 124 -8.02 6.37 8.48
N LEU A 125 -6.87 6.02 9.07
CA LEU A 125 -6.77 4.94 10.05
C LEU A 125 -7.59 5.19 11.32
N ILE A 126 -7.99 6.43 11.61
CA ILE A 126 -8.94 6.71 12.70
C ILE A 126 -10.29 6.00 12.49
N ASP A 127 -10.68 5.74 11.24
CA ASP A 127 -11.90 5.02 10.87
C ASP A 127 -11.72 3.50 10.89
N LEU A 128 -10.57 2.96 11.30
CA LEU A 128 -10.28 1.53 11.21
C LEU A 128 -11.39 0.63 11.78
N PRO A 129 -12.04 0.94 12.93
CA PRO A 129 -13.18 0.16 13.42
C PRO A 129 -14.35 0.09 12.42
N ARG A 130 -14.61 1.18 11.69
CA ARG A 130 -15.66 1.26 10.67
C ARG A 130 -15.27 0.52 9.40
N VAL A 131 -13.98 0.53 9.06
CA VAL A 131 -13.43 -0.23 7.93
C VAL A 131 -13.53 -1.73 8.16
N VAL A 132 -13.19 -2.22 9.37
CA VAL A 132 -13.13 -3.67 9.63
C VAL A 132 -14.47 -4.30 9.99
N ALA A 133 -15.42 -3.53 10.54
CA ALA A 133 -16.73 -4.03 10.94
C ALA A 133 -17.47 -4.79 9.82
N PRO A 134 -17.64 -4.25 8.60
CA PRO A 134 -18.34 -4.94 7.50
C PRO A 134 -17.55 -6.11 6.89
N LEU A 135 -16.29 -6.31 7.29
CA LEU A 135 -15.45 -7.42 6.79
C LEU A 135 -15.65 -8.71 7.58
N ARG A 136 -16.10 -8.63 8.83
CA ARG A 136 -16.07 -9.76 9.77
C ARG A 136 -16.80 -11.01 9.28
N ASP A 137 -17.97 -10.84 8.66
CA ASP A 137 -18.83 -11.95 8.26
C ASP A 137 -18.60 -12.39 6.80
N ARG A 138 -17.55 -11.85 6.17
CA ARG A 138 -17.22 -12.11 4.77
C ARG A 138 -16.29 -13.33 4.63
N PRO A 139 -16.54 -14.23 3.66
CA PRO A 139 -15.68 -15.39 3.44
C PRO A 139 -14.30 -15.02 2.88
N GLU A 140 -14.18 -13.85 2.25
CA GLU A 140 -12.93 -13.34 1.70
C GLU A 140 -11.90 -12.99 2.80
N ARG A 141 -10.64 -12.88 2.38
CA ARG A 141 -9.50 -12.51 3.23
C ARG A 141 -8.97 -11.15 2.78
N PHE A 142 -8.96 -10.17 3.67
CA PHE A 142 -8.68 -8.77 3.34
C PHE A 142 -7.29 -8.35 3.82
N ILE A 143 -6.47 -7.88 2.88
CA ILE A 143 -5.30 -7.06 3.21
C ILE A 143 -5.78 -5.62 3.36
N LEU A 144 -5.69 -5.08 4.57
CA LEU A 144 -5.79 -3.64 4.81
C LEU A 144 -4.43 -3.02 4.49
N TYR A 145 -4.37 -2.34 3.35
CA TYR A 145 -3.14 -1.79 2.80
C TYR A 145 -3.01 -0.30 3.07
N VAL A 146 -1.93 0.08 3.76
CA VAL A 146 -1.61 1.48 4.06
C VAL A 146 -0.37 1.89 3.28
N ASP A 147 -0.52 2.80 2.32
CA ASP A 147 0.60 3.30 1.51
C ASP A 147 1.28 4.49 2.18
N ASP A 148 2.61 4.53 2.15
CA ASP A 148 3.46 5.62 2.68
C ASP A 148 3.11 6.04 4.11
N LEU A 149 3.05 5.07 5.01
CA LEU A 149 2.79 5.25 6.42
C LEU A 149 3.89 6.09 7.10
N SER A 150 3.49 7.25 7.59
CA SER A 150 4.27 8.14 8.44
C SER A 150 3.32 8.96 9.31
N PHE A 151 3.71 9.23 10.55
CA PHE A 151 2.91 9.97 11.51
C PHE A 151 3.65 11.20 12.03
N ASP A 152 2.88 12.17 12.49
CA ASP A 152 3.34 13.24 13.37
C ASP A 152 3.07 12.87 14.84
N GLY A 153 3.78 13.48 15.79
CA GLY A 153 3.88 13.03 17.19
C GLY A 153 2.58 12.91 17.99
N ASP A 154 1.47 13.50 17.55
CA ASP A 154 0.17 13.41 18.23
C ASP A 154 -0.97 12.95 17.30
N ASP A 155 -0.65 12.16 16.27
CA ASP A 155 -1.63 11.71 15.29
C ASP A 155 -2.63 10.69 15.91
N PRO A 156 -3.95 10.96 15.92
CA PRO A 156 -4.96 9.99 16.34
C PRO A 156 -4.93 8.67 15.56
N ALA A 157 -4.51 8.70 14.29
CA ALA A 157 -4.31 7.53 13.45
C ALA A 157 -3.23 6.60 14.02
N TYR A 158 -2.16 7.17 14.58
CA TYR A 158 -1.08 6.42 15.25
C TYR A 158 -1.63 5.60 16.42
N ARG A 159 -2.40 6.23 17.32
CA ARG A 159 -2.99 5.55 18.49
C ARG A 159 -3.94 4.42 18.07
N THR A 160 -4.72 4.65 17.03
CA THR A 160 -5.67 3.67 16.50
C THR A 160 -4.94 2.46 15.90
N LEU A 161 -3.91 2.68 15.08
CA LEU A 161 -3.09 1.61 14.53
C LEU A 161 -2.33 0.85 15.63
N LYS A 162 -1.75 1.57 16.60
CA LYS A 162 -1.03 1.02 17.76
C LYS A 162 -1.90 0.00 18.50
N ALA A 163 -3.14 0.37 18.82
CA ALA A 163 -4.08 -0.50 19.52
C ALA A 163 -4.61 -1.65 18.65
N ALA A 164 -4.73 -1.47 17.32
CA ALA A 164 -5.07 -2.56 16.41
C ALA A 164 -3.97 -3.63 16.32
N LEU A 165 -2.70 -3.22 16.31
CA LEU A 165 -1.56 -4.14 16.28
C LEU A 165 -1.36 -4.89 17.61
N ASP A 166 -1.74 -4.28 18.75
CA ASP A 166 -1.75 -4.95 20.07
C ASP A 166 -2.92 -5.93 20.27
N GLY A 167 -3.92 -5.89 19.38
CA GLY A 167 -5.18 -6.62 19.57
C GLY A 167 -6.05 -6.03 20.69
N SER A 168 -5.85 -4.78 21.10
CA SER A 168 -6.58 -4.12 22.20
C SER A 168 -7.83 -3.36 21.73
N LEU A 169 -7.84 -2.86 20.49
CA LEU A 169 -9.07 -2.48 19.80
C LEU A 169 -9.78 -3.74 19.31
N ALA A 170 -11.12 -3.74 19.33
CA ALA A 170 -12.01 -4.81 18.85
C ALA A 170 -11.29 -5.68 17.81
N VAL A 171 -10.79 -6.84 18.28
CA VAL A 171 -9.80 -7.68 17.60
C VAL A 171 -10.07 -7.65 16.10
N ALA A 172 -9.10 -7.14 15.33
CA ALA A 172 -9.20 -7.13 13.87
C ALA A 172 -9.67 -8.53 13.45
N PRO A 173 -10.76 -8.66 12.69
CA PRO A 173 -11.33 -9.96 12.36
C PRO A 173 -10.26 -10.91 11.83
N GLU A 174 -10.38 -12.21 12.08
CA GLU A 174 -9.40 -13.21 11.63
C GLU A 174 -9.16 -13.19 10.12
N ASN A 175 -10.11 -12.63 9.36
CA ASN A 175 -10.02 -12.45 7.92
C ASN A 175 -9.44 -11.09 7.50
N VAL A 176 -8.76 -10.36 8.38
CA VAL A 176 -8.09 -9.07 8.09
C VAL A 176 -6.62 -9.12 8.53
N VAL A 177 -5.71 -8.66 7.65
CA VAL A 177 -4.29 -8.45 7.97
C VAL A 177 -3.84 -7.06 7.52
N ILE A 178 -2.98 -6.40 8.28
CA ILE A 178 -2.48 -5.05 7.99
C ILE A 178 -1.12 -5.13 7.31
N TYR A 179 -1.03 -4.64 6.07
CA TYR A 179 0.24 -4.42 5.37
C TYR A 179 0.46 -2.93 5.14
N ALA A 180 1.58 -2.41 5.62
CA ALA A 180 1.94 -1.00 5.46
C ALA A 180 3.24 -0.87 4.66
N THR A 181 3.35 0.19 3.86
CA THR A 181 4.65 0.64 3.31
C THR A 181 5.10 1.90 4.00
N SER A 182 6.41 2.10 4.15
CA SER A 182 6.98 3.38 4.60
C SER A 182 8.26 3.71 3.86
N ASN A 183 8.52 4.99 3.67
CA ASN A 183 9.82 5.47 3.20
C ASN A 183 10.86 5.60 4.33
N ARG A 184 10.42 5.48 5.59
CA ARG A 184 11.26 5.53 6.78
C ARG A 184 11.28 4.17 7.48
N ARG A 185 12.38 3.88 8.18
CA ARG A 185 12.48 2.70 9.04
C ARG A 185 11.57 2.83 10.27
N HIS A 186 11.53 4.03 10.85
CA HIS A 186 10.70 4.40 11.99
C HIS A 186 9.53 5.26 11.49
N LEU A 187 8.32 4.95 11.95
CA LEU A 187 7.08 5.57 11.46
C LEU A 187 6.87 7.01 11.98
N LEU A 188 7.57 7.37 13.06
CA LEU A 188 7.59 8.71 13.63
C LEU A 188 8.95 9.37 13.36
N PRO A 189 9.01 10.68 13.06
CA PRO A 189 10.26 11.39 12.87
C PRO A 189 11.08 11.38 14.16
N GLU A 190 12.37 11.09 14.05
CA GLU A 190 13.34 11.34 15.12
C GLU A 190 13.71 12.83 15.09
N ALA A 191 13.23 13.64 16.05
CA ALA A 191 13.72 15.01 16.16
C ALA A 191 15.10 14.97 16.82
N GLN A 192 16.03 15.79 16.34
CA GLN A 192 17.40 15.84 16.87
C GLN A 192 17.42 16.22 18.37
N ALA A 193 16.42 16.97 18.83
CA ALA A 193 16.18 17.29 20.24
C ALA A 193 15.75 16.08 21.09
N ASP A 194 15.08 15.07 20.51
CA ASP A 194 14.68 13.87 21.25
C ASP A 194 15.87 12.99 21.64
N ASN A 195 17.00 13.17 20.93
CA ASN A 195 18.28 12.55 21.27
C ASN A 195 19.06 13.32 22.34
N GLU A 196 18.67 14.56 22.67
CA GLU A 196 19.35 15.36 23.72
C GLU A 196 19.11 14.79 25.13
N HIS A 197 18.05 14.00 25.30
CA HIS A 197 17.74 13.28 26.54
C HIS A 197 18.27 11.85 26.59
N ALA A 198 19.01 11.39 25.56
CA ALA A 198 19.65 10.08 25.60
C ALA A 198 20.67 10.04 26.73
N ARG A 199 20.48 9.14 27.70
CA ARG A 199 21.37 9.03 28.87
C ARG A 199 22.40 7.96 28.59
N LEU A 200 23.68 8.29 28.81
CA LEU A 200 24.74 7.29 28.87
C LEU A 200 24.71 6.69 30.28
N VAL A 201 24.30 5.43 30.43
CA VAL A 201 24.37 4.70 31.70
C VAL A 201 25.22 3.48 31.45
N GLU A 202 26.29 3.31 32.24
CA GLU A 202 27.23 2.17 32.15
C GLU A 202 27.86 1.92 30.76
N GLY A 203 27.97 2.97 29.92
CA GLY A 203 28.55 2.87 28.58
C GLY A 203 27.55 2.48 27.48
N GLU A 204 26.28 2.27 27.83
CA GLU A 204 25.19 2.05 26.89
C GLU A 204 24.36 3.33 26.71
N ILE A 205 23.99 3.63 25.47
CA ILE A 205 23.14 4.78 25.13
C ILE A 205 21.70 4.34 25.34
N HIS A 206 21.02 4.88 26.36
CA HIS A 206 19.60 4.68 26.56
C HIS A 206 18.81 5.77 25.82
N PRO A 207 17.98 5.42 24.82
CA PRO A 207 17.10 6.38 24.15
C PRO A 207 16.12 7.00 25.15
N GLY A 208 15.70 8.25 24.93
CA GLY A 208 14.65 8.87 25.77
C GLY A 208 13.29 8.18 25.59
N GLU A 209 12.37 8.35 26.54
CA GLU A 209 11.00 7.78 26.50
C GLU A 209 10.26 8.08 25.17
N ALA A 210 10.48 9.27 24.60
CA ALA A 210 9.92 9.66 23.31
C ALA A 210 10.50 8.89 22.11
N VAL A 211 11.73 8.35 22.20
CA VAL A 211 12.34 7.50 21.16
C VAL A 211 11.90 6.04 21.33
N GLU A 212 11.76 5.56 22.57
CA GLU A 212 11.22 4.22 22.85
C GLU A 212 9.78 4.07 22.32
N GLU A 213 8.93 5.08 22.47
CA GLU A 213 7.58 5.04 21.91
C GLU A 213 7.59 4.98 20.36
N LYS A 214 8.55 5.64 19.70
CA LYS A 214 8.67 5.66 18.22
C LYS A 214 9.11 4.32 17.64
N ILE A 215 9.98 3.61 18.36
CA ILE A 215 10.41 2.26 18.02
C ILE A 215 9.25 1.28 18.27
N SER A 216 8.49 1.48 19.36
CA SER A 216 7.46 0.55 19.81
C SER A 216 6.38 0.23 18.78
N LEU A 217 5.95 1.19 17.94
CA LEU A 217 4.94 0.90 16.92
C LEU A 217 5.49 0.04 15.78
N SER A 218 6.70 0.37 15.33
CA SER A 218 7.31 -0.30 14.17
C SER A 218 7.61 -1.78 14.49
N GLU A 219 8.00 -2.07 15.74
CA GLU A 219 8.28 -3.42 16.23
C GLU A 219 7.04 -4.31 16.38
N ARG A 220 5.85 -3.73 16.45
CA ARG A 220 4.59 -4.49 16.52
C ARG A 220 4.18 -5.13 15.19
N PHE A 221 4.83 -4.74 14.10
CA PHE A 221 4.72 -5.48 12.85
C PHE A 221 5.59 -6.74 12.94
N GLY A 222 4.95 -7.88 13.16
CA GLY A 222 5.65 -9.18 13.26
C GLY A 222 6.40 -9.59 11.99
N LEU A 223 6.15 -8.93 10.85
CA LEU A 223 6.97 -9.05 9.65
C LEU A 223 7.53 -7.69 9.21
N TRP A 224 8.84 -7.51 9.37
CA TRP A 224 9.54 -6.26 9.03
C TRP A 224 10.48 -6.46 7.84
N LEU A 225 10.17 -5.85 6.70
CA LEU A 225 10.83 -6.11 5.42
C LEU A 225 11.57 -4.88 4.90
N SER A 226 12.89 -4.99 4.75
CA SER A 226 13.74 -3.91 4.25
C SER A 226 13.89 -3.94 2.73
N PHE A 227 13.76 -2.75 2.12
CA PHE A 227 13.93 -2.53 0.69
C PHE A 227 15.07 -1.54 0.42
N HIS A 228 16.14 -2.05 -0.17
CA HIS A 228 17.36 -1.29 -0.39
C HIS A 228 17.35 -0.54 -1.74
N PRO A 229 18.06 0.59 -1.84
CA PRO A 229 18.28 1.27 -3.12
C PRO A 229 18.89 0.33 -4.17
N PHE A 230 18.56 0.55 -5.44
CA PHE A 230 19.06 -0.29 -6.52
C PHE A 230 20.55 -0.05 -6.77
N SER A 231 21.30 -1.13 -6.93
CA SER A 231 22.61 -1.06 -7.58
C SER A 231 22.44 -0.70 -9.06
N GLN A 232 23.51 -0.25 -9.70
CA GLN A 232 23.47 -0.02 -11.15
C GLN A 232 23.18 -1.32 -11.92
N ALA A 233 23.76 -2.44 -11.48
CA ALA A 233 23.56 -3.74 -12.11
C ALA A 233 22.08 -4.15 -12.05
N LEU A 234 21.47 -4.09 -10.86
CA LEU A 234 20.04 -4.40 -10.69
C LEU A 234 19.16 -3.44 -11.47
N TYR A 235 19.50 -2.15 -11.51
CA TYR A 235 18.75 -1.18 -12.30
C TYR A 235 18.72 -1.55 -13.79
N LEU A 236 19.87 -1.92 -14.36
CA LEU A 236 19.97 -2.32 -15.77
C LEU A 236 19.27 -3.64 -16.05
N GLU A 237 19.32 -4.60 -15.12
CA GLU A 237 18.55 -5.84 -15.19
C GLU A 237 17.04 -5.56 -15.26
N VAL A 238 16.55 -4.67 -14.39
CA VAL A 238 15.14 -4.29 -14.36
C VAL A 238 14.75 -3.49 -15.62
N VAL A 239 15.64 -2.66 -16.16
CA VAL A 239 15.42 -1.99 -17.45
C VAL A 239 15.27 -3.02 -18.57
N ALA A 240 16.17 -4.01 -18.65
CA ALA A 240 16.09 -5.06 -19.66
C ALA A 240 14.79 -5.87 -19.53
N HIS A 241 14.36 -6.20 -18.31
CA HIS A 241 13.08 -6.85 -18.06
C HIS A 241 11.90 -6.07 -18.63
N TRP A 242 11.80 -4.77 -18.32
CA TRP A 242 10.70 -3.95 -18.82
C TRP A 242 10.77 -3.68 -20.32
N LEU A 243 11.97 -3.57 -20.90
CA LEU A 243 12.15 -3.45 -22.34
C LEU A 243 11.62 -4.70 -23.07
N ALA A 244 11.92 -5.88 -22.56
CA ALA A 244 11.41 -7.14 -23.12
C ALA A 244 9.87 -7.21 -23.08
N GLN A 245 9.23 -6.71 -22.01
CA GLN A 245 7.77 -6.61 -21.92
C GLN A 245 7.17 -5.64 -22.96
N GLU A 246 7.92 -4.63 -23.38
CA GLU A 246 7.52 -3.67 -24.43
C GLU A 246 7.96 -4.12 -25.84
N GLY A 247 8.45 -5.36 -25.99
CA GLY A 247 8.87 -5.94 -27.28
C GLY A 247 10.29 -5.58 -27.73
N VAL A 248 11.10 -4.95 -26.87
CA VAL A 248 12.51 -4.65 -27.13
C VAL A 248 13.38 -5.74 -26.51
N ASN A 249 13.78 -6.72 -27.32
CA ASN A 249 14.45 -7.94 -26.84
C ASN A 249 15.94 -7.77 -26.51
N GLU A 250 16.61 -6.77 -27.10
CA GLU A 250 18.03 -6.51 -26.86
C GLU A 250 18.25 -5.09 -26.39
N MET A 251 18.93 -4.96 -25.24
CA MET A 251 19.44 -3.69 -24.74
C MET A 251 20.86 -3.51 -25.26
N ASP A 252 21.01 -2.79 -26.37
CA ASP A 252 22.32 -2.41 -26.90
C ASP A 252 23.02 -1.38 -25.99
N GLU A 253 24.28 -1.05 -26.31
CA GLU A 253 25.08 -0.13 -25.48
C GLU A 253 24.52 1.30 -25.50
N ASP A 254 23.84 1.71 -26.58
CA ASP A 254 23.22 3.04 -26.66
C ASP A 254 21.98 3.13 -25.76
N CYS A 255 21.14 2.10 -25.77
CA CYS A 255 20.02 1.93 -24.84
C CYS A 255 20.51 1.88 -23.40
N ARG A 256 21.54 1.09 -23.11
CA ARG A 256 22.15 0.98 -21.78
C ARG A 256 22.65 2.34 -21.29
N ARG A 257 23.36 3.09 -22.14
CA ARG A 257 23.86 4.44 -21.81
C ARG A 257 22.71 5.42 -21.57
N ALA A 258 21.68 5.38 -22.42
CA ALA A 258 20.49 6.21 -22.28
C ALA A 258 19.73 5.90 -20.98
N ALA A 259 19.65 4.62 -20.59
CA ALA A 259 19.01 4.19 -19.34
C ALA A 259 19.74 4.76 -18.12
N LEU A 260 21.07 4.74 -18.13
CA LEU A 260 21.88 5.30 -17.05
C LEU A 260 21.76 6.82 -16.97
N GLN A 261 21.79 7.50 -18.12
CA GLN A 261 21.55 8.95 -18.19
C GLN A 261 20.16 9.33 -17.68
N TRP A 262 19.13 8.56 -18.04
CA TRP A 262 17.76 8.75 -17.56
C TRP A 262 17.68 8.66 -16.03
N ALA A 263 18.33 7.66 -15.42
CA ALA A 263 18.37 7.53 -13.96
C ALA A 263 19.10 8.70 -13.28
N LEU A 264 20.19 9.18 -13.87
CA LEU A 264 20.94 10.34 -13.37
C LEU A 264 20.07 11.61 -13.39
N LEU A 265 19.36 11.86 -14.49
CA LEU A 265 18.46 13.02 -14.62
C LEU A 265 17.30 12.97 -13.62
N ARG A 266 16.83 11.76 -13.26
CA ARG A 266 15.79 11.54 -12.25
C ARG A 266 16.33 11.53 -10.81
N GLY A 267 17.66 11.58 -10.63
CA GLY A 267 18.32 11.61 -9.33
C GLY A 267 18.24 10.30 -8.53
N ASN A 268 17.76 9.20 -9.13
CA ASN A 268 17.68 7.90 -8.44
C ASN A 268 17.58 6.72 -9.42
N ARG A 269 18.11 5.57 -9.00
CA ARG A 269 17.89 4.26 -9.63
C ARG A 269 16.80 3.52 -8.88
N SER A 270 15.73 3.16 -9.57
CA SER A 270 14.62 2.43 -8.98
C SER A 270 13.83 1.68 -10.05
N GLY A 271 13.02 0.69 -9.64
CA GLY A 271 12.16 -0.04 -10.56
C GLY A 271 11.15 0.86 -11.27
N ARG A 272 10.65 1.89 -10.56
CA ARG A 272 9.78 2.92 -11.18
C ARG A 272 10.49 3.67 -12.31
N VAL A 273 11.73 4.11 -12.07
CA VAL A 273 12.53 4.84 -13.06
C VAL A 273 12.87 3.96 -14.25
N ALA A 274 13.18 2.68 -14.01
CA ALA A 274 13.45 1.68 -15.04
C ALA A 274 12.22 1.45 -15.96
N ALA A 275 11.04 1.23 -15.38
CA ALA A 275 9.80 1.04 -16.15
C ALA A 275 9.42 2.29 -16.97
N GLN A 276 9.63 3.48 -16.41
CA GLN A 276 9.42 4.75 -17.12
C GLN A 276 10.38 4.91 -18.31
N PHE A 277 11.65 4.57 -18.13
CA PHE A 277 12.63 4.58 -19.21
C PHE A 277 12.26 3.58 -20.31
N ALA A 278 11.94 2.33 -19.95
CA ALA A 278 11.61 1.29 -20.93
C ALA A 278 10.42 1.68 -21.81
N ARG A 279 9.35 2.20 -21.20
CA ARG A 279 8.16 2.69 -21.93
C ARG A 279 8.50 3.82 -22.90
N ASP A 280 9.29 4.79 -22.44
CA ASP A 280 9.71 5.93 -23.27
C ASP A 280 10.61 5.48 -24.43
N TRP A 281 11.57 4.59 -24.16
CA TRP A 281 12.48 4.04 -25.16
C TRP A 281 11.73 3.25 -26.23
N ALA A 282 10.86 2.32 -25.83
CA ALA A 282 10.05 1.53 -26.75
C ALA A 282 9.13 2.42 -27.59
N GLY A 283 8.47 3.41 -26.97
CA GLY A 283 7.62 4.38 -27.66
C GLY A 283 8.37 5.19 -28.72
N ARG A 284 9.59 5.66 -28.41
CA ARG A 284 10.44 6.38 -29.38
C ARG A 284 10.85 5.52 -30.57
N GLN A 285 11.19 4.26 -30.34
CA GLN A 285 11.52 3.33 -31.42
C GLN A 285 10.31 3.05 -32.32
N ALA A 286 9.15 2.74 -31.73
CA ALA A 286 7.93 2.47 -32.47
C ALA A 286 7.50 3.68 -33.31
N LEU A 287 7.61 4.90 -32.77
CA LEU A 287 7.29 6.13 -33.50
C LEU A 287 8.21 6.35 -34.70
N ALA A 288 9.52 6.10 -34.54
CA ALA A 288 10.48 6.23 -35.63
C ALA A 288 10.22 5.22 -36.76
N GLN A 289 9.71 4.03 -36.43
CA GLN A 289 9.29 3.03 -37.42
C GLN A 289 7.99 3.41 -38.13
N HIS A 290 7.05 4.05 -37.45
CA HIS A 290 5.80 4.53 -38.06
C HIS A 290 5.97 5.75 -38.97
N THR A 291 7.07 6.50 -38.82
CA THR A 291 7.34 7.72 -39.58
C THR A 291 8.25 7.46 -40.80
N ARG A 292 8.64 6.21 -41.04
CA ARG A 292 9.37 5.74 -42.23
C ARG A 292 8.41 5.05 -43.20
#